data_AF-A0A370AL90-F1
#
_entry.id   AF-A0A370AL90-F1
#
_cell.length_a   1.000
_cell.length_b   1.000
_cell.length_c   1.000
_cell.angle_alpha   90.00
_cell.angle_beta   90.00
_cell.angle_gamma   90.00
#
_symmetry.space_group_name_H-M   'P 1'
#
loop_
_entity.id
_entity.type
_entity.pdbx_description
1 polymer ?
#
loop_
_entity_poly.entity_id
_entity_poly.type
_entity_poly.pdbx_seq_one_letter_code
_entity_poly.pdbx_strand_id
1 'polypeptide(L)'
;MILLIHKIAGILLFISHSIFLFRSAVLLRKGLPPSKGDRLFMSLSQVILPFAIISGFIMIGRVSVYHLIPGIMPLIMMFILSRRSVRKRQPLLLPLINWIFITAALLTGVLL
;
A
#
# COMPACT_ATOMS: atom_id res chain seq x y z
N MET A 1 -3.89 21.23 8.36
CA MET A 1 -4.53 20.00 8.89
C MET A 1 -4.48 18.84 7.90
N ILE A 2 -4.92 19.02 6.65
CA ILE A 2 -4.93 17.95 5.62
C ILE A 2 -3.54 17.34 5.37
N LEU A 3 -2.48 18.15 5.31
CA LEU A 3 -1.09 17.64 5.17
C LEU A 3 -0.69 16.69 6.29
N LEU A 4 -1.04 17.02 7.54
CA LEU A 4 -0.73 16.18 8.70
C LEU A 4 -1.49 14.85 8.62
N ILE A 5 -2.78 14.91 8.27
CA ILE A 5 -3.61 13.72 8.07
C ILE A 5 -3.04 12.83 6.95
N HIS A 6 -2.63 13.43 5.83
CA HIS A 6 -2.04 12.70 4.70
C HIS A 6 -0.71 12.01 5.10
N LYS A 7 0.18 12.72 5.82
CA LYS A 7 1.43 12.14 6.31
C LYS A 7 1.18 10.98 7.28
N ILE A 8 0.26 11.15 8.24
CA ILE A 8 -0.11 10.09 9.19
C ILE A 8 -0.71 8.89 8.43
N ALA A 9 -1.59 9.13 7.46
CA ALA A 9 -2.18 8.08 6.64
C ALA A 9 -1.11 7.32 5.84
N GLY A 10 -0.14 8.03 5.24
CA GLY A 10 0.98 7.41 4.52
C GLY A 10 1.85 6.52 5.42
N ILE A 11 2.17 6.98 6.63
CA ILE A 11 2.94 6.21 7.61
C ILE A 11 2.16 4.96 8.05
N LEU A 12 0.89 5.12 8.42
CA LEU A 12 0.03 3.99 8.83
C LEU A 12 -0.14 2.97 7.71
N LEU A 13 -0.28 3.45 6.47
CA LEU A 13 -0.38 2.61 5.28
C LEU A 13 0.90 1.79 5.05
N PHE A 14 2.06 2.44 5.16
CA PHE A 14 3.36 1.79 5.01
C PHE A 14 3.61 0.74 6.10
N ILE A 15 3.34 1.07 7.37
CA ILE A 15 3.46 0.12 8.48
C ILE A 15 2.54 -1.08 8.24
N SER A 16 1.27 -0.84 7.90
CA SER A 16 0.28 -1.89 7.66
C SER A 16 0.69 -2.81 6.50
N HIS A 17 1.16 -2.24 5.38
CA HIS A 17 1.67 -3.04 4.25
C HIS A 17 2.95 -3.80 4.59
N SER A 18 3.86 -3.22 5.38
CA SER A 18 5.11 -3.87 5.79
C SER A 18 4.83 -5.09 6.66
N ILE A 19 3.95 -4.94 7.66
CA ILE A 19 3.52 -6.03 8.53
C ILE A 19 2.81 -7.11 7.70
N PHE A 20 1.90 -6.71 6.81
CA PHE A 20 1.18 -7.66 5.96
C PHE A 20 2.12 -8.44 5.04
N LEU A 21 3.07 -7.78 4.38
CA LEU A 21 4.04 -8.40 3.49
C LEU A 21 4.93 -9.39 4.24
N PHE A 22 5.48 -8.98 5.39
CA PHE A 22 6.32 -9.82 6.23
C PHE A 22 5.56 -11.05 6.73
N ARG A 23 4.36 -10.86 7.29
CA ARG A 23 3.53 -11.96 7.81
C ARG A 23 3.12 -12.91 6.69
N SER A 24 2.73 -12.39 5.53
CA SER A 24 2.40 -13.20 4.36
C SER A 24 3.58 -14.04 3.88
N ALA A 25 4.79 -13.47 3.87
CA ALA A 25 6.01 -14.22 3.52
C ALA A 25 6.31 -15.34 4.52
N VAL A 26 6.18 -15.07 5.83
CA VAL A 26 6.37 -16.08 6.89
C VAL A 26 5.33 -17.21 6.78
N LEU A 27 4.06 -16.87 6.57
CA LEU A 27 2.98 -17.85 6.46
C LEU A 27 3.13 -18.75 5.23
N LEU A 28 3.52 -18.17 4.09
CA LEU A 28 3.80 -18.94 2.87
C LEU A 28 4.98 -19.89 3.05
N ARG A 29 6.05 -19.43 3.70
CA ARG A 29 7.20 -20.30 4.03
C ARG A 29 6.80 -21.47 4.92
N LYS A 30 5.81 -21.28 5.81
CA LYS A 30 5.30 -22.31 6.72
C LYS A 30 4.12 -23.11 6.17
N GLY A 31 3.60 -22.78 4.98
CA GLY A 31 2.38 -23.39 4.44
C GLY A 31 1.11 -23.15 5.29
N LEU A 32 1.09 -22.09 6.10
CA LEU A 32 0.01 -21.82 7.04
C LEU A 32 -1.02 -20.83 6.48
N PRO A 33 -2.30 -20.97 6.84
CA PRO A 33 -3.33 -20.00 6.46
C PRO A 33 -3.19 -18.69 7.26
N PRO A 34 -3.70 -17.55 6.72
CA PRO A 34 -3.70 -16.27 7.41
C PRO A 34 -4.57 -16.29 8.67
N SER A 35 -4.04 -15.74 9.76
CA SER A 35 -4.73 -15.63 11.04
C SER A 35 -5.74 -14.46 11.05
N LYS A 36 -6.56 -14.35 12.11
CA LYS A 36 -7.47 -13.21 12.29
C LYS A 36 -6.74 -11.86 12.31
N GLY A 37 -5.55 -11.80 12.91
CA GLY A 37 -4.73 -10.58 12.93
C GLY A 37 -4.23 -10.19 11.54
N ASP A 38 -3.83 -11.15 10.72
CA ASP A 38 -3.34 -10.88 9.36
C ASP A 38 -4.45 -10.32 8.46
N ARG A 39 -5.69 -10.83 8.63
CA ARG A 39 -6.87 -10.29 7.96
C ARG A 39 -7.18 -8.86 8.37
N LEU A 40 -6.99 -8.51 9.64
CA LEU A 40 -7.19 -7.15 10.12
C LEU A 40 -6.19 -6.17 9.48
N PHE A 41 -4.90 -6.54 9.39
CA PHE A 41 -3.91 -5.71 8.70
C PHE A 41 -4.17 -5.59 7.20
N MET A 42 -4.65 -6.65 6.54
CA MET A 42 -5.12 -6.56 5.14
C MET A 42 -6.25 -5.54 4.99
N SER A 43 -7.28 -5.64 5.83
CA SER A 43 -8.43 -4.74 5.78
C SER A 43 -8.02 -3.29 6.07
N LEU A 44 -7.20 -3.06 7.10
CA LEU A 44 -6.68 -1.72 7.42
C LEU A 44 -5.91 -1.14 6.24
N SER A 45 -5.02 -1.93 5.64
CA SER A 45 -4.26 -1.54 4.45
C SER A 45 -5.19 -1.16 3.28
N GLN A 46 -6.21 -1.97 3.00
CA GLN A 46 -7.16 -1.71 1.92
C GLN A 46 -8.05 -0.49 2.17
N VAL A 47 -8.39 -0.20 3.42
CA VAL A 47 -9.18 0.97 3.80
C VAL A 47 -8.33 2.23 3.79
N ILE A 48 -7.12 2.19 4.35
CA ILE A 48 -6.24 3.37 4.46
C ILE A 48 -5.74 3.82 3.08
N LEU A 49 -5.53 2.90 2.14
CA LEU A 49 -5.02 3.21 0.79
C LEU A 49 -5.86 4.27 0.04
N PRO A 50 -7.19 4.12 -0.14
CA PRO A 50 -8.01 5.14 -0.77
C PRO A 50 -8.04 6.46 0.03
N PHE A 51 -8.01 6.43 1.37
CA PHE A 51 -7.91 7.67 2.16
C PHE A 51 -6.59 8.41 1.92
N ALA A 52 -5.46 7.69 1.86
CA ALA A 52 -4.17 8.27 1.55
C ALA A 52 -4.16 8.89 0.13
N ILE A 53 -4.77 8.21 -0.84
CA ILE A 53 -4.86 8.68 -2.23
C ILE A 53 -5.77 9.90 -2.36
N ILE A 54 -6.98 9.86 -1.78
CA ILE A 54 -7.92 11.00 -1.80
C ILE A 54 -7.30 12.22 -1.11
N SER A 55 -6.69 12.04 0.06
CA SER A 55 -6.02 13.14 0.75
C SER A 55 -4.84 13.70 -0.06
N GLY A 56 -4.09 12.86 -0.78
CA GLY A 56 -3.05 13.29 -1.71
C GLY A 56 -3.60 14.06 -2.92
N PHE A 57 -4.73 13.62 -3.48
CA PHE A 57 -5.42 14.31 -4.59
C PHE A 57 -5.97 15.68 -4.18
N ILE A 58 -6.52 15.82 -2.98
CA ILE A 58 -6.93 17.13 -2.46
C ILE A 58 -5.74 18.10 -2.39
N MET A 59 -4.53 17.55 -2.26
CA MET A 59 -3.28 18.30 -2.19
C MET A 59 -2.59 18.51 -3.54
N ILE A 60 -3.19 18.11 -4.67
CA ILE A 60 -2.53 18.05 -5.99
C ILE A 60 -1.89 19.37 -6.46
N GLY A 61 -2.40 20.52 -6.00
CA GLY A 61 -1.82 21.85 -6.30
C GLY A 61 -0.62 22.23 -5.43
N ARG A 62 -0.22 21.39 -4.47
CA ARG A 62 0.89 21.61 -3.52
C ARG A 62 1.95 20.52 -3.57
N VAL A 63 1.70 19.43 -4.29
CA VAL A 63 2.62 18.31 -4.43
C VAL A 63 3.04 18.17 -5.88
N SER A 64 4.32 17.86 -6.10
CA SER A 64 4.85 17.66 -7.44
C SER A 64 4.14 16.49 -8.15
N VAL A 65 3.97 16.62 -9.47
CA VAL A 65 3.41 15.57 -10.34
C VAL A 65 4.17 14.24 -10.17
N TYR A 66 5.46 14.30 -9.87
CA TYR A 66 6.30 13.12 -9.64
C TYR A 66 5.89 12.32 -8.38
N HIS A 67 5.27 12.94 -7.38
CA HIS A 67 4.77 12.26 -6.18
C HIS A 67 3.44 11.52 -6.43
N LEU A 68 2.64 11.99 -7.40
CA LEU A 68 1.34 11.40 -7.72
C LEU A 68 1.44 10.03 -8.38
N ILE A 69 2.45 9.82 -9.22
CA ILE A 69 2.65 8.55 -9.93
C ILE A 69 2.80 7.39 -8.93
N PRO A 70 3.75 7.38 -7.99
CA PRO A 70 3.87 6.31 -7.01
C PRO A 70 2.70 6.28 -6.02
N GLY A 71 2.00 7.40 -5.79
CA GLY A 71 0.80 7.44 -4.95
C GLY A 71 -0.41 6.68 -5.52
N ILE A 72 -0.62 6.75 -6.84
CA ILE A 72 -1.80 6.17 -7.51
C ILE A 72 -1.53 4.76 -8.06
N MET A 73 -0.28 4.44 -8.41
CA MET A 73 0.09 3.14 -8.96
C MET A 73 -0.37 1.92 -8.15
N PRO A 74 -0.38 1.91 -6.80
CA PRO A 74 -0.88 0.78 -6.03
C PRO A 74 -2.32 0.40 -6.40
N LEU A 75 -3.22 1.36 -6.64
CA LEU A 75 -4.61 1.08 -7.02
C LEU A 75 -4.69 0.41 -8.39
N ILE A 76 -3.95 0.93 -9.36
CA ILE A 76 -3.91 0.41 -10.73
C ILE A 76 -3.36 -1.02 -10.73
N MET A 77 -2.27 -1.25 -10.00
CA MET A 77 -1.67 -2.58 -9.87
C MET A 77 -2.57 -3.55 -9.11
N MET A 78 -3.32 -3.08 -8.10
CA MET A 78 -4.34 -3.90 -7.43
C MET A 78 -5.39 -4.38 -8.43
N PHE A 79 -5.87 -3.52 -9.32
CA PHE A 79 -6.82 -3.91 -10.36
C PHE A 79 -6.22 -4.89 -11.38
N ILE A 80 -5.06 -4.57 -11.95
CA ILE A 80 -4.41 -5.36 -13.02
C ILE A 80 -3.91 -6.71 -12.50
N LEU A 81 -3.29 -6.73 -11.31
CA LEU A 81 -2.59 -7.89 -10.78
C LEU A 81 -3.41 -8.73 -9.81
N SER A 82 -4.59 -8.27 -9.36
CA SER A 82 -5.50 -9.09 -8.55
C SER A 82 -5.78 -10.44 -9.21
N ARG A 83 -6.15 -10.43 -10.51
CA ARG A 83 -6.42 -11.65 -11.28
C ARG A 83 -5.17 -12.51 -11.47
N ARG A 84 -3.98 -11.90 -11.64
CA ARG A 84 -2.71 -12.64 -11.83
C ARG A 84 -2.18 -13.25 -10.54
N SER A 85 -2.25 -12.55 -9.42
CA SER A 85 -1.86 -13.04 -8.09
C SER A 85 -2.64 -14.31 -7.73
N VAL A 86 -3.95 -14.28 -7.96
CA VAL A 86 -4.85 -15.43 -7.73
C VAL A 86 -4.59 -16.58 -8.71
N ARG A 87 -4.42 -16.29 -10.01
CA ARG A 87 -4.30 -17.33 -11.06
C ARG A 87 -2.90 -17.98 -11.12
N LYS A 88 -1.82 -17.23 -10.87
CA LYS A 88 -0.43 -17.74 -10.97
C LYS A 88 0.16 -18.22 -9.64
N ARG A 89 -0.63 -18.33 -8.56
CA ARG A 89 -0.17 -18.73 -7.22
C ARG A 89 1.04 -17.91 -6.74
N GLN A 90 1.05 -16.61 -7.06
CA GLN A 90 2.09 -15.67 -6.59
C GLN A 90 1.48 -14.69 -5.58
N PRO A 91 1.08 -15.16 -4.39
CA PRO A 91 0.31 -14.39 -3.41
C PRO A 91 1.06 -13.14 -2.91
N LEU A 92 2.39 -13.10 -3.01
CA LEU A 92 3.21 -11.95 -2.59
C LEU A 92 3.42 -10.91 -3.67
N LEU A 93 3.15 -11.21 -4.94
CA LEU A 93 3.49 -10.30 -6.04
C LEU A 93 2.80 -8.94 -5.87
N LEU A 94 1.49 -8.97 -5.64
CA LEU A 94 0.69 -7.77 -5.48
C LEU A 94 1.07 -6.93 -4.25
N PRO A 95 1.15 -7.50 -3.02
CA PRO A 95 1.55 -6.71 -1.86
C PRO A 95 2.98 -6.19 -1.94
N LEU A 96 3.90 -6.93 -2.57
CA LEU A 96 5.27 -6.48 -2.77
C LEU A 96 5.31 -5.24 -3.68
N ILE A 97 4.62 -5.30 -4.82
CA ILE A 97 4.55 -4.18 -5.77
C ILE A 97 3.90 -2.96 -5.12
N ASN A 98 2.78 -3.15 -4.40
CA ASN A 98 2.15 -2.06 -3.66
C ASN A 98 3.07 -1.46 -2.61
N TRP A 99 3.83 -2.29 -1.88
CA TRP A 99 4.80 -1.81 -0.90
C TRP A 99 5.91 -0.96 -1.54
N ILE A 100 6.44 -1.37 -2.69
CA ILE A 100 7.43 -0.59 -3.45
C ILE A 100 6.87 0.80 -3.80
N PHE A 101 5.64 0.86 -4.32
CA PHE A 101 5.01 2.13 -4.68
C PHE A 101 4.70 3.02 -3.47
N ILE A 102 4.20 2.45 -2.37
CA ILE A 102 3.98 3.20 -1.13
C ILE A 102 5.29 3.75 -0.57
N THR A 103 6.37 2.97 -0.63
CA THR A 103 7.71 3.41 -0.21
C THR A 103 8.22 4.54 -1.10
N ALA A 104 8.08 4.41 -2.42
CA ALA A 104 8.44 5.45 -3.36
C ALA A 104 7.62 6.73 -3.14
N ALA A 105 6.32 6.61 -2.87
CA ALA A 105 5.46 7.74 -2.53
C ALA A 105 5.93 8.40 -1.23
N LEU A 106 6.20 7.64 -0.16
CA LEU A 106 6.72 8.18 1.09
C LEU A 106 8.04 8.92 0.92
N LEU A 107 9.00 8.31 0.22
CA LEU A 107 10.31 8.92 -0.02
C LEU A 107 10.18 10.22 -0.82
N THR A 108 9.41 10.21 -1.90
CA THR A 108 9.18 11.43 -2.70
C THR A 108 8.44 12.49 -1.88
N GLY A 109 7.48 12.13 -1.02
CA GLY A 109 6.75 13.08 -0.17
C GLY A 109 7.53 13.61 1.05
N VAL A 110 8.67 12.99 1.38
CA VAL A 110 9.62 13.51 2.38
C VAL A 110 10.68 14.40 1.72
N LEU A 111 11.05 14.08 0.48
CA LEU A 111 12.07 14.81 -0.29
C LEU A 111 11.53 16.07 -1.01
N LEU A 112 10.21 16.17 -1.19
CA LEU A 112 9.49 17.30 -1.80
C LEU A 112 8.80 18.16 -0.74
#